data_AF-A0A7C5J2J4-F1
#
_entry.id   AF-A0A7C5J2J4-F1
#
_cell.length_a   1.000
_cell.length_b   1.000
_cell.length_c   1.000
_cell.angle_alpha   90.00
_cell.angle_beta   90.00
_cell.angle_gamma   90.00
#
_symmetry.space_group_name_H-M   'P 1'
#
loop_
_entity.id
_entity.type
_entity.pdbx_description
1 polymer ?
#
loop_
_entity_poly.entity_id
_entity_poly.type
_entity_poly.pdbx_seq_one_letter_code
_entity_poly.pdbx_strand_id
1 'polypeptide(L)'
;GDVMATVEGESWGPLPVSLSHLPPGTHRIRFEAPGYHTLEREIAVREGQMIDIDVALEPKPVQVVLEVDPPNAFVLLSEAGNLAEGRRFPGPWPRILEVEPGTYTFVAFRAGFGTLQRKVEIEPGPKASAVRFELPENDFYE
;
A
#
# COMPACT_ATOMS: atom_id res chain seq x y z
N GLY A 1 5.78 -15.84 -2.72
CA GLY A 1 5.00 -14.60 -2.52
C GLY A 1 3.64 -14.74 -3.17
N ASP A 2 2.75 -13.77 -3.02
CA ASP A 2 1.39 -13.82 -3.60
C ASP A 2 1.33 -13.45 -5.09
N VAL A 3 2.50 -13.22 -5.70
CA VAL A 3 2.63 -12.90 -7.12
C VAL A 3 2.47 -14.17 -7.95
N MET A 4 1.46 -14.20 -8.82
CA MET A 4 1.17 -15.28 -9.75
C MET A 4 1.73 -14.96 -11.13
N ALA A 5 2.38 -15.95 -11.75
CA ALA A 5 2.86 -15.85 -13.13
C ALA A 5 1.90 -16.58 -14.08
N THR A 6 1.60 -15.96 -15.21
CA THR A 6 0.78 -16.52 -16.29
C THR A 6 1.50 -16.32 -17.62
N VAL A 7 1.59 -17.36 -18.45
CA VAL A 7 2.23 -17.30 -19.78
C VAL A 7 1.14 -17.56 -20.81
N GLU A 8 0.89 -16.60 -21.71
CA GLU A 8 -0.16 -16.71 -22.74
C GLU A 8 -1.55 -17.11 -22.21
N GLY A 9 -1.86 -16.74 -20.96
CA GLY A 9 -3.11 -17.10 -20.28
C GLY A 9 -3.08 -18.40 -19.47
N GLU A 10 -2.02 -19.20 -19.56
CA GLU A 10 -1.82 -20.39 -18.72
C GLU A 10 -1.15 -20.01 -17.40
N SER A 11 -1.74 -20.41 -16.27
CA SER A 11 -1.22 -20.10 -14.93
C SER A 11 -0.10 -21.06 -14.53
N TRP A 12 1.05 -20.51 -14.13
CA TRP A 12 2.23 -21.27 -13.70
C TRP A 12 2.42 -21.27 -12.18
N GLY A 13 1.57 -20.56 -11.44
CA GLY A 13 1.64 -20.52 -9.98
C GLY A 13 2.41 -19.33 -9.41
N PRO A 14 2.68 -19.35 -8.10
CA PRO A 14 3.31 -18.24 -7.39
C PRO A 14 4.83 -18.19 -7.60
N LEU A 15 5.42 -17.00 -7.46
CA LEU A 15 6.87 -16.81 -7.49
C LEU A 15 7.55 -17.28 -6.17
N PRO A 16 8.78 -17.84 -6.25
CA PRO A 16 9.56 -18.11 -7.46
C PRO A 16 9.02 -19.33 -8.23
N VAL A 17 9.04 -19.25 -9.56
CA VAL A 17 8.62 -20.34 -10.46
C VAL A 17 9.64 -20.52 -11.59
N SER A 18 9.91 -21.78 -11.95
CA SER A 18 10.70 -22.12 -13.12
C SER A 18 9.78 -22.53 -14.26
N LEU A 19 9.76 -21.72 -15.33
CA LEU A 19 9.02 -22.02 -16.55
C LEU A 19 9.89 -22.96 -17.40
N SER A 20 9.45 -24.20 -17.63
CA SER A 20 10.19 -25.19 -18.41
C SER A 20 9.46 -25.53 -19.70
N HIS A 21 10.20 -25.99 -20.72
CA HIS A 21 9.64 -26.40 -22.01
C HIS A 21 8.91 -25.30 -22.81
N LEU A 22 9.27 -24.03 -22.59
CA LEU A 22 8.80 -22.94 -23.47
C LEU A 22 9.43 -23.09 -24.86
N PRO A 23 8.64 -23.19 -25.95
CA PRO A 23 9.19 -23.30 -27.29
C PRO A 23 9.97 -22.02 -27.67
N PRO A 24 10.98 -22.09 -28.56
CA PRO A 24 11.64 -20.90 -29.07
C PRO A 24 10.63 -19.94 -29.71
N GLY A 25 10.70 -18.66 -29.35
CA GLY A 25 9.71 -17.66 -29.76
C GLY A 25 9.58 -16.52 -28.77
N THR A 26 8.67 -15.59 -29.07
CA THR A 26 8.31 -14.52 -28.13
C THR A 26 7.14 -14.99 -27.28
N HIS A 27 7.27 -14.87 -25.96
CA HIS A 27 6.23 -15.21 -24.99
C HIS A 27 5.89 -13.99 -24.15
N ARG A 28 4.60 -13.72 -23.97
CA ARG A 28 4.07 -12.73 -23.06
C ARG A 28 3.78 -13.39 -21.72
N ILE A 29 4.50 -12.91 -20.71
CA ILE A 29 4.35 -13.29 -19.31
C ILE A 29 3.65 -12.16 -18.57
N ARG A 30 2.61 -12.51 -17.84
CA ARG A 30 1.82 -11.63 -16.99
C ARG A 30 2.04 -12.00 -15.54
N PHE A 31 2.33 -11.00 -14.71
CA PHE A 31 2.53 -11.13 -13.27
C PHE A 31 1.48 -10.32 -12.51
N GLU A 32 0.84 -10.94 -11.53
CA GLU A 32 -0.27 -10.33 -10.79
C GLU A 32 -0.24 -10.66 -9.31
N ALA A 33 -0.59 -9.68 -8.48
CA ALA A 33 -0.89 -9.88 -7.07
C ALA A 33 -2.03 -8.94 -6.63
N PRO A 34 -2.86 -9.32 -5.65
CA PRO A 34 -3.87 -8.43 -5.10
C PRO A 34 -3.26 -7.12 -4.57
N GLY A 35 -3.85 -5.98 -4.93
CA GLY A 35 -3.35 -4.66 -4.48
C GLY A 35 -2.16 -4.10 -5.28
N TYR A 36 -1.75 -4.76 -6.37
CA TYR A 36 -0.67 -4.29 -7.24
C TYR A 36 -1.15 -4.03 -8.68
N HIS A 37 -0.39 -3.24 -9.42
CA HIS A 37 -0.52 -3.13 -10.87
C HIS A 37 -0.03 -4.41 -11.53
N THR A 38 -0.77 -4.88 -12.55
CA THR A 38 -0.36 -6.00 -13.39
C THR A 38 0.91 -5.61 -14.14
N LEU A 39 1.92 -6.47 -14.12
CA LEU A 39 3.12 -6.33 -14.93
C LEU A 39 3.07 -7.34 -16.09
N GLU A 40 3.17 -6.87 -17.32
CA GLU A 40 3.35 -7.73 -18.50
C GLU A 40 4.75 -7.54 -19.10
N ARG A 41 5.36 -8.65 -19.51
CA ARG A 41 6.69 -8.70 -20.15
C ARG A 41 6.63 -9.60 -21.36
N GLU A 42 7.20 -9.15 -22.47
CA GLU A 42 7.48 -10.01 -23.62
C GLU A 42 8.94 -10.44 -23.57
N ILE A 43 9.17 -11.76 -23.64
CA ILE A 43 10.50 -12.35 -23.64
C ILE A 43 10.73 -13.16 -24.90
N ALA A 44 11.89 -13.00 -25.52
CA ALA A 44 12.31 -13.82 -26.65
C ALA A 44 13.15 -15.00 -26.15
N VAL A 45 12.59 -16.20 -26.20
CA VAL A 45 13.23 -17.46 -25.80
C VAL A 45 13.91 -18.09 -27.01
N ARG A 46 15.19 -18.47 -26.85
CA ARG A 46 15.93 -19.30 -27.81
C ARG A 46 16.11 -20.71 -27.27
N GLU A 47 16.35 -21.67 -28.16
CA GLU A 47 16.60 -23.06 -27.78
C GLU A 47 17.79 -23.18 -26.82
N GLY A 48 17.59 -23.92 -25.73
CA GLY A 48 18.62 -24.12 -24.69
C GLY A 48 18.95 -22.87 -23.84
N GLN A 49 18.27 -21.73 -24.06
CA GLN A 49 18.51 -20.51 -23.31
C GLN A 49 17.80 -20.56 -21.94
N MET A 50 18.51 -20.13 -20.90
CA MET A 50 17.94 -19.80 -19.59
C MET A 50 17.86 -18.28 -19.46
N ILE A 51 16.73 -17.76 -18.98
CA ILE A 51 16.48 -16.33 -18.78
C ILE A 51 15.98 -16.17 -17.35
N ASP A 52 16.73 -15.40 -16.55
CA ASP A 52 16.29 -14.97 -15.23
C ASP A 52 15.50 -13.67 -15.35
N ILE A 53 14.34 -13.61 -14.70
CA ILE A 53 13.46 -12.45 -14.71
C ILE A 53 13.22 -12.03 -13.26
N ASP A 54 13.76 -10.88 -12.88
CA ASP A 54 13.41 -10.23 -11.62
C ASP A 54 12.07 -9.52 -11.77
N VAL A 55 11.16 -9.81 -10.84
CA VAL A 55 9.79 -9.28 -10.83
C VAL A 55 9.59 -8.43 -9.59
N ALA A 56 9.41 -7.13 -9.80
CA ALA A 56 8.96 -6.18 -8.80
C ALA A 56 7.65 -5.55 -9.29
N LEU A 57 6.55 -5.81 -8.57
CA LEU A 57 5.26 -5.20 -8.89
C LEU A 57 5.14 -3.84 -8.22
N GLU A 58 4.51 -2.90 -8.92
CA GLU A 58 4.17 -1.59 -8.37
C GLU A 58 2.86 -1.69 -7.58
N PRO A 59 2.83 -1.32 -6.29
CA PRO A 59 1.60 -1.31 -5.51
C PRO A 59 0.62 -0.28 -6.07
N LYS A 60 -0.68 -0.52 -5.86
CA LYS A 60 -1.74 0.47 -6.10
C LYS A 60 -1.95 1.34 -4.86
N PRO A 61 -2.42 2.58 -5.02
CA PRO A 61 -2.88 3.39 -3.90
C PRO A 61 -3.97 2.68 -3.09
N VAL A 62 -3.92 2.85 -1.77
CA VAL A 62 -4.86 2.26 -0.82
C VAL A 62 -5.74 3.36 -0.22
N GLN A 63 -7.03 3.05 -0.11
CA GLN A 63 -7.98 3.91 0.58
C GLN A 63 -7.89 3.69 2.10
N VAL A 64 -7.66 4.76 2.84
CA VAL A 64 -7.62 4.79 4.30
C VAL A 64 -8.79 5.59 4.83
N VAL A 65 -9.68 4.95 5.58
CA VAL A 65 -10.78 5.61 6.29
C VAL A 65 -10.24 6.15 7.61
N LEU A 66 -10.13 7.47 7.71
CA LEU A 66 -9.78 8.15 8.95
C LEU A 66 -11.03 8.56 9.71
N GLU A 67 -11.14 8.09 10.95
CA GLU A 67 -12.18 8.48 11.90
C GLU A 67 -11.52 9.21 13.06
N VAL A 68 -11.97 10.41 13.38
CA VAL A 68 -11.37 11.20 14.46
C VAL A 68 -12.46 11.90 15.24
N ASP A 69 -12.41 11.76 16.56
CA ASP A 69 -13.28 12.44 17.51
C ASP A 69 -12.41 13.36 18.40
N PRO A 70 -12.70 14.68 18.49
CA PRO A 70 -13.81 15.40 17.87
C PRO A 70 -13.70 15.55 16.34
N PRO A 71 -14.83 15.66 15.61
CA PRO A 71 -14.84 15.73 14.15
C PRO A 71 -14.15 16.98 13.59
N ASN A 72 -13.90 18.00 14.40
CA ASN A 72 -13.18 19.22 14.02
C ASN A 72 -11.67 19.17 14.37
N ALA A 73 -11.14 18.03 14.79
CA ALA A 73 -9.71 17.84 15.02
C ALA A 73 -8.88 18.02 13.73
N PHE A 74 -7.58 18.18 13.89
CA PHE A 74 -6.61 18.13 12.80
C PHE A 74 -5.84 16.83 12.87
N VAL A 75 -5.45 16.32 11.70
CA VAL A 75 -4.53 15.18 11.57
C VAL A 75 -3.33 15.61 10.76
N LEU A 76 -2.13 15.41 11.29
CA LEU A 76 -0.88 15.47 10.55
C LEU A 76 -0.53 14.05 10.09
N LEU A 77 -0.29 13.87 8.80
CA LEU A 77 0.13 12.61 8.20
C LEU A 77 1.54 12.75 7.66
N SER A 78 2.47 11.91 8.09
CA SER A 78 3.85 11.88 7.58
C SER A 78 4.27 10.47 7.19
N GLU A 79 5.06 10.34 6.14
CA GLU A 79 5.72 9.09 5.77
C GLU A 79 6.96 8.86 6.62
N ALA A 80 7.23 7.59 6.96
CA ALA A 80 8.39 7.14 7.72
C ALA A 80 8.66 7.88 9.06
N GLY A 81 7.68 8.64 9.58
CA GLY A 81 7.81 9.44 10.79
C GLY A 81 8.49 10.80 10.62
N ASN A 82 8.75 11.25 9.39
CA ASN A 82 9.27 12.60 9.15
C ASN A 82 8.15 13.65 9.32
N LEU A 83 7.86 14.03 10.57
CA LEU A 83 6.80 14.98 10.90
C LEU A 83 7.00 16.37 10.28
N ALA A 84 8.23 16.75 9.93
CA ALA A 84 8.53 18.06 9.34
C ALA A 84 7.92 18.22 7.93
N GLU A 85 7.80 17.12 7.19
CA GLU A 85 7.17 17.06 5.86
C GLU A 85 5.71 16.60 5.95
N GLY A 86 5.16 16.50 7.16
CA GLY A 86 3.82 16.02 7.40
C GLY A 86 2.76 16.89 6.72
N ARG A 87 1.83 16.27 6.02
CA ARG A 87 0.67 16.93 5.46
C ARG A 87 -0.43 17.04 6.50
N ARG A 88 -0.86 18.27 6.79
CA ARG A 88 -1.96 18.54 7.72
C ARG A 88 -3.31 18.51 7.00
N PHE A 89 -4.27 17.82 7.61
CA PHE A 89 -5.64 17.73 7.16
C PHE A 89 -6.58 18.29 8.23
N PRO A 90 -7.46 19.24 7.88
CA PRO A 90 -8.57 19.61 8.75
C PRO A 90 -9.70 18.57 8.64
N GLY A 91 -10.53 18.47 9.68
CA GLY A 91 -11.85 17.87 9.57
C GLY A 91 -12.76 18.61 8.56
N PRO A 92 -14.03 18.20 8.43
CA PRO A 92 -14.72 17.24 9.28
C PRO A 92 -14.26 15.79 9.07
N TRP A 93 -14.35 14.96 10.11
CA TRP A 93 -14.11 13.51 10.07
C TRP A 93 -15.45 12.75 10.20
N PRO A 94 -15.61 11.54 9.63
CA PRO A 94 -14.59 10.74 8.95
C PRO A 94 -14.26 11.20 7.52
N ARG A 95 -13.07 10.82 7.02
CA ARG A 95 -12.62 11.08 5.64
C ARG A 95 -11.88 9.89 5.07
N ILE A 96 -12.00 9.70 3.76
CA ILE A 96 -11.16 8.76 3.01
C ILE A 96 -9.95 9.51 2.48
N LEU A 97 -8.76 8.97 2.71
CA LEU A 97 -7.52 9.39 2.07
C LEU A 97 -7.03 8.28 1.16
N GLU A 98 -6.49 8.65 -0.01
CA GLU A 98 -5.73 7.72 -0.85
C GLU A 98 -4.24 7.97 -0.59
N VAL A 99 -3.52 6.90 -0.25
CA VAL A 99 -2.10 6.93 0.06
C VAL A 99 -1.42 5.73 -0.60
N GLU A 100 -0.14 5.88 -0.96
CA GLU A 100 0.65 4.74 -1.40
C GLU A 100 0.91 3.78 -0.24
N PRO A 101 1.03 2.48 -0.47
CA PRO A 101 1.45 1.54 0.58
C PRO A 101 2.79 1.93 1.19
N GLY A 102 2.90 1.78 2.50
CA GLY A 102 4.05 2.23 3.25
C GLY A 102 3.73 2.47 4.71
N THR A 103 4.73 2.96 5.43
CA THR A 103 4.62 3.24 6.85
C THR A 103 4.35 4.72 7.08
N TYR A 104 3.23 5.01 7.75
CA TYR A 104 2.79 6.36 8.04
C TYR A 104 2.72 6.60 9.55
N THR A 105 3.03 7.83 9.95
CA THR A 105 2.75 8.34 11.29
C THR A 105 1.64 9.37 11.18
N PHE A 106 0.56 9.12 11.94
CA PHE A 106 -0.59 9.99 12.07
C PHE A 106 -0.54 10.67 13.44
N VAL A 107 -0.68 11.99 13.48
CA VAL A 107 -0.77 12.77 14.72
C VAL A 107 -2.09 13.54 14.72
N ALA A 108 -3.02 13.16 15.57
CA ALA A 108 -4.31 13.81 15.73
C ALA A 108 -4.28 14.77 16.92
N PHE A 109 -4.77 16.00 16.74
CA PHE A 109 -4.76 17.02 17.78
C PHE A 109 -5.89 18.04 17.61
N ARG A 110 -6.33 18.62 18.75
CA ARG A 110 -7.31 19.70 18.81
C ARG A 110 -7.05 20.56 20.06
N ALA A 111 -7.21 21.87 19.95
CA ALA A 111 -7.11 22.75 21.12
C ALA A 111 -8.16 22.37 22.17
N GLY A 112 -7.75 22.26 23.44
CA GLY A 112 -8.59 21.75 24.54
C GLY A 112 -8.55 20.22 24.71
N PHE A 113 -7.89 19.49 23.80
CA PHE A 113 -7.75 18.04 23.84
C PHE A 113 -6.26 17.65 23.83
N GLY A 114 -5.99 16.42 24.26
CA GLY A 114 -4.69 15.78 24.15
C GLY A 114 -4.35 15.49 22.68
N THR A 115 -3.07 15.22 22.45
CA THR A 115 -2.57 14.77 21.13
C THR A 115 -2.37 13.27 21.14
N LEU A 116 -2.81 12.60 20.08
CA LEU A 116 -2.54 11.17 19.87
C LEU A 116 -1.67 10.98 18.65
N GLN A 117 -0.62 10.19 18.79
CA GLN A 117 0.25 9.77 17.70
C GLN A 117 0.15 8.26 17.49
N ARG A 118 0.05 7.84 16.24
CA ARG A 118 0.07 6.42 15.87
C ARG A 118 0.85 6.17 14.60
N LYS A 119 1.72 5.16 14.65
CA LYS A 119 2.38 4.60 13.47
C LYS A 119 1.49 3.49 12.91
N VAL A 120 1.21 3.53 11.61
CA VAL A 120 0.37 2.57 10.90
C VAL A 120 1.10 2.15 9.63
N GLU A 121 1.19 0.84 9.43
CA GLU A 121 1.65 0.25 8.18
C GLU A 121 0.44 0.04 7.27
N ILE A 122 0.50 0.60 6.07
CA ILE A 122 -0.51 0.46 5.03
C ILE A 122 0.03 -0.54 4.03
N GLU A 123 -0.51 -1.75 4.07
CA GLU A 123 -0.17 -2.81 3.13
C GLU A 123 -0.97 -2.65 1.83
N PRO A 124 -0.40 -3.01 0.67
CA PRO A 124 -1.15 -3.10 -0.57
C PRO A 124 -2.25 -4.16 -0.44
N GLY A 125 -3.45 -3.84 -0.90
CA GLY A 125 -4.53 -4.80 -0.88
C GLY A 125 -5.88 -4.25 -1.36
N PRO A 126 -6.86 -5.12 -1.59
CA PRO A 126 -8.18 -4.72 -2.04
C PRO A 126 -9.05 -4.12 -0.92
N LYS A 127 -8.62 -4.18 0.33
CA LYS A 127 -9.39 -3.74 1.49
C LYS A 127 -8.89 -2.38 1.98
N ALA A 128 -9.83 -1.47 2.23
CA ALA A 128 -9.52 -0.20 2.86
C ALA A 128 -9.01 -0.43 4.29
N SER A 129 -8.00 0.34 4.70
CA SER A 129 -7.53 0.36 6.09
C SER A 129 -8.33 1.39 6.88
N ALA A 130 -8.73 1.07 8.11
CA ALA A 130 -9.43 2.02 8.99
C ALA A 130 -8.49 2.51 10.09
N VAL A 131 -8.43 3.82 10.27
CA VAL A 131 -7.57 4.47 11.27
C VAL A 131 -8.43 5.38 12.15
N ARG A 132 -8.70 4.93 13.39
CA ARG A 132 -9.49 5.70 14.38
C ARG A 132 -8.63 6.44 15.41
N PHE A 133 -9.02 7.67 15.75
CA PHE A 133 -8.51 8.45 16.86
C PHE A 133 -9.65 8.97 17.73
N GLU A 134 -9.50 8.87 19.05
CA GLU A 134 -10.41 9.46 20.04
C GLU A 134 -9.54 10.30 20.96
N LEU A 135 -9.57 11.63 20.79
CA LEU A 135 -8.69 12.52 21.55
C LEU A 135 -9.20 12.65 22.98
N PRO A 136 -8.35 12.44 24.00
CA PRO A 136 -8.76 12.67 25.39
C PRO A 136 -8.95 14.17 25.62
N GLU A 137 -9.90 14.55 26.48
CA GLU A 137 -10.00 15.93 26.96
C GLU A 137 -8.76 16.27 27.81
N ASN A 138 -8.29 17.51 27.75
CA ASN A 138 -7.25 17.95 28.67
C ASN A 138 -7.90 18.30 30.01
N ASP A 139 -7.66 17.46 31.02
CA ASP A 139 -8.01 17.77 32.40
C ASP A 139 -7.10 18.89 32.92
N PHE A 140 -7.51 20.15 32.75
CA PHE A 140 -6.91 21.27 33.46
C PHE A 140 -7.48 21.32 34.88
N TYR A 141 -6.96 20.46 35.77
CA TYR A 141 -7.15 20.60 37.21
C TYR A 141 -5.81 20.48 37.93
N GLU A 142 -5.16 21.63 38.16
CA GLU A 142 -4.36 21.89 39.37
C GLU A 142 -4.68 23.31 39.86
#